data_AF-A0A3M1SLJ1-F1
#
_entry.id   AF-A0A3M1SLJ1-F1
#
_cell.length_a   1.000
_cell.length_b   1.000
_cell.length_c   1.000
_cell.angle_alpha   90.00
_cell.angle_beta   90.00
_cell.angle_gamma   90.00
#
_symmetry.space_group_name_H-M   'P 1'
#
loop_
_entity.id
_entity.type
_entity.pdbx_description
1 polymer ?
#
loop_
_entity_poly.entity_id
_entity_poly.type
_entity_poly.pdbx_seq_one_letter_code
_entity_poly.pdbx_strand_id
1 'polypeptide(L)'
;MDLVSVKNWFIERLHAIKGFFSFLENRFKVELALVKIHNDLDSLNRKRKGIYESIGKRIVEISKSPVLDVLSDGEIRRLQDELHLIEKEMEDLKDKAEAICKIKTEGDE
;
A
#
# COMPACT_ATOMS: atom_id res chain seq x y z
N MET A 1 -25.73 -49.01 5.33
CA MET A 1 -24.58 -48.08 5.41
C MET A 1 -24.20 -48.03 6.87
N ASP A 2 -23.01 -48.50 7.22
CA ASP A 2 -22.62 -48.70 8.63
C ASP A 2 -22.24 -47.37 9.30
N LEU A 3 -22.54 -47.22 10.59
CA LEU A 3 -22.32 -45.97 11.35
C LEU A 3 -20.84 -45.57 11.36
N VAL A 4 -19.96 -46.56 11.34
CA VAL A 4 -18.50 -46.40 11.27
C VAL A 4 -18.08 -45.79 9.92
N SER A 5 -18.70 -46.21 8.82
CA SER A 5 -18.41 -45.68 7.47
C SER A 5 -18.85 -44.23 7.33
N VAL A 6 -19.98 -43.85 7.91
CA VAL A 6 -20.48 -42.46 7.91
C VAL A 6 -19.56 -41.55 8.75
N LYS A 7 -19.12 -42.04 9.91
CA LYS A 7 -18.16 -41.32 10.77
C LYS A 7 -16.82 -41.08 10.07
N ASN A 8 -16.27 -42.10 9.42
CA ASN A 8 -14.99 -41.99 8.71
C ASN A 8 -15.09 -41.02 7.52
N TRP A 9 -16.17 -41.10 6.72
CA TRP A 9 -16.42 -40.15 5.63
C TRP A 9 -16.51 -38.70 6.13
N PHE A 10 -17.17 -38.46 7.27
CA PHE A 10 -17.30 -37.14 7.85
C PHE A 10 -15.95 -36.58 8.36
N ILE A 11 -15.13 -37.43 8.99
CA ILE A 11 -13.79 -37.05 9.46
C ILE A 11 -12.87 -36.70 8.28
N GLU A 12 -12.90 -37.48 7.20
CA GLU A 12 -12.13 -37.20 5.98
C GLU A 12 -12.54 -35.86 5.34
N ARG A 13 -13.85 -35.60 5.25
CA ARG A 13 -14.40 -34.34 4.74
C ARG A 13 -13.99 -33.14 5.61
N LEU A 14 -14.04 -33.29 6.94
CA LEU A 14 -13.58 -32.24 7.87
C LEU A 14 -12.09 -31.97 7.72
N HIS A 15 -11.28 -33.01 7.50
CA HIS A 15 -9.85 -32.85 7.31
C HIS A 15 -9.53 -32.10 6.01
N ALA A 16 -10.24 -32.43 4.92
CA ALA A 16 -10.13 -31.70 3.65
C ALA A 16 -10.53 -30.22 3.79
N ILE A 17 -11.63 -29.94 4.50
CA ILE A 17 -12.08 -28.56 4.78
C ILE A 17 -11.05 -27.80 5.62
N LYS A 18 -10.44 -28.43 6.63
CA LYS A 18 -9.39 -27.83 7.45
C LYS A 18 -8.16 -27.46 6.63
N GLY A 19 -7.76 -28.32 5.68
CA GLY A 19 -6.67 -28.04 4.73
C GLY A 19 -6.98 -26.84 3.83
N PHE A 20 -8.22 -26.77 3.32
CA PHE A 20 -8.68 -25.64 2.51
C PHE A 20 -8.69 -24.32 3.28
N PHE A 21 -9.17 -24.31 4.54
CA PHE A 21 -9.12 -23.13 5.39
C PHE A 21 -7.69 -22.67 5.69
N SER A 22 -6.77 -23.61 5.93
CA SER A 22 -5.36 -23.29 6.18
C SER A 22 -4.70 -22.64 4.96
N PHE A 23 -5.02 -23.14 3.75
CA PHE A 23 -4.58 -22.55 2.49
C PHE A 23 -5.15 -21.13 2.29
N LEU A 24 -6.45 -20.95 2.52
CA LEU A 24 -7.11 -19.65 2.40
C LEU A 24 -6.55 -18.63 3.39
N GLU A 25 -6.31 -19.02 4.65
CA GLU A 25 -5.78 -18.13 5.68
C GLU A 25 -4.42 -17.55 5.27
N ASN A 26 -3.55 -18.37 4.70
CA ASN A 26 -2.24 -17.93 4.20
C ASN A 26 -2.38 -16.93 3.04
N ARG A 27 -3.31 -17.18 2.12
CA ARG A 27 -3.57 -16.28 0.98
C ARG A 27 -4.18 -14.95 1.43
N PHE A 28 -5.12 -14.99 2.37
CA PHE A 28 -5.76 -13.79 2.92
C PHE A 28 -4.76 -12.86 3.61
N LYS A 29 -3.76 -13.40 4.32
CA LYS A 29 -2.70 -12.59 4.95
C LYS A 29 -1.91 -11.77 3.93
N VAL A 30 -1.57 -12.39 2.79
CA VAL A 30 -0.85 -11.71 1.69
C VAL A 30 -1.74 -10.64 1.04
N GLU A 31 -2.98 -10.97 0.72
CA GLU A 31 -3.92 -10.03 0.11
C GLU A 31 -4.22 -8.85 1.03
N LEU A 32 -4.37 -9.07 2.34
CA LEU A 32 -4.53 -8.00 3.32
C LEU A 32 -3.30 -7.10 3.41
N ALA A 33 -2.09 -7.66 3.35
CA ALA A 33 -0.86 -6.86 3.35
C ALA A 33 -0.78 -5.96 2.10
N LEU A 34 -1.14 -6.48 0.93
CA LEU A 34 -1.20 -5.70 -0.31
C LEU A 34 -2.27 -4.60 -0.26
N VAL A 35 -3.47 -4.91 0.26
CA VAL A 35 -4.54 -3.91 0.44
C VAL A 35 -4.09 -2.80 1.38
N LYS A 36 -3.37 -3.12 2.46
CA LYS A 36 -2.82 -2.12 3.37
C LYS A 36 -1.81 -1.21 2.66
N ILE A 37 -0.86 -1.78 1.92
CA ILE A 37 0.11 -0.99 1.15
C ILE A 37 -0.58 -0.10 0.12
N HIS A 38 -1.62 -0.60 -0.54
CA HIS A 38 -2.40 0.19 -1.49
C HIS A 38 -3.09 1.40 -0.80
N ASN A 39 -3.72 1.17 0.35
CA ASN A 39 -4.34 2.25 1.12
C ASN A 39 -3.30 3.29 1.60
N ASP A 40 -2.12 2.84 2.02
CA ASP A 40 -1.02 3.72 2.44
C ASP A 40 -0.51 4.57 1.26
N LEU A 41 -0.34 3.97 0.08
CA LEU A 41 0.02 4.67 -1.16
C LEU A 41 -1.04 5.70 -1.57
N ASP A 42 -2.33 5.36 -1.46
CA ASP A 42 -3.43 6.26 -1.75
C ASP A 42 -3.46 7.47 -0.81
N SER A 43 -3.20 7.25 0.49
CA SER A 43 -3.06 8.31 1.48
C SER A 43 -1.90 9.24 1.14
N LEU A 44 -0.72 8.69 0.82
CA LEU A 44 0.44 9.48 0.40
C LEU A 44 0.18 10.26 -0.89
N ASN A 45 -0.52 9.67 -1.86
CA ASN A 45 -0.94 10.36 -3.08
C ASN A 45 -1.83 11.56 -2.80
N ARG A 46 -2.77 11.44 -1.86
CA ARG A 46 -3.62 12.57 -1.44
C ARG A 46 -2.81 13.67 -0.78
N LYS A 47 -1.86 13.32 0.10
CA LYS A 47 -0.93 14.28 0.71
C LYS A 47 -0.09 15.00 -0.34
N ARG A 48 0.50 14.25 -1.28
CA ARG A 48 1.28 14.79 -2.40
C ARG A 48 0.48 15.80 -3.22
N LYS A 49 -0.78 15.49 -3.54
CA LYS A 49 -1.68 16.41 -4.23
C LYS A 49 -1.91 17.70 -3.43
N GLY A 50 -2.13 17.58 -2.12
CA GLY A 50 -2.29 18.75 -1.24
C GLY A 50 -1.04 19.64 -1.17
N ILE A 51 0.15 19.06 -1.20
CA ILE A 51 1.42 19.81 -1.27
C ILE A 51 1.52 20.55 -2.60
N TYR A 52 1.23 19.90 -3.73
CA TYR A 52 1.23 20.58 -5.04
C TYR A 52 0.24 21.75 -5.10
N GLU A 53 -0.96 21.58 -4.54
CA GLU A 53 -1.94 22.67 -4.44
C GLU A 53 -1.42 23.82 -3.57
N SER A 54 -0.71 23.51 -2.48
CA SER A 54 -0.12 24.51 -1.59
C SER A 54 1.02 25.28 -2.27
N ILE A 55 1.91 24.58 -2.96
CA ILE A 55 2.97 25.19 -3.78
C ILE A 55 2.35 26.09 -4.86
N GLY A 56 1.33 25.59 -5.57
CA GLY A 56 0.64 26.36 -6.61
C GLY A 56 0.01 27.64 -6.08
N LYS A 57 -0.68 27.58 -4.92
CA LYS A 57 -1.21 28.77 -4.24
C LYS A 57 -0.10 29.75 -3.88
N ARG A 58 1.00 29.25 -3.31
CA ARG A 58 2.14 30.09 -2.91
C ARG A 58 2.79 30.79 -4.09
N ILE A 59 2.96 30.11 -5.22
CA ILE A 59 3.47 30.71 -6.46
C ILE A 59 2.54 31.82 -6.97
N VAL A 60 1.22 31.62 -6.91
CA VAL A 60 0.23 32.64 -7.31
C VAL A 60 0.23 33.85 -6.37
N GLU A 61 0.54 33.66 -5.09
CA GLU A 61 0.71 34.77 -4.15
C GLU A 61 1.98 35.55 -4.44
N ILE A 62 3.10 34.85 -4.67
CA ILE A 62 4.39 35.45 -5.01
C ILE A 62 4.31 36.22 -6.33
N SER A 63 3.62 35.69 -7.34
CA SER A 63 3.50 36.35 -8.66
C SER A 63 2.73 37.68 -8.62
N LYS A 64 1.95 37.92 -7.56
CA LYS A 64 1.29 39.21 -7.31
C LYS A 64 2.21 40.23 -6.61
N SER A 65 3.40 39.81 -6.16
CA SER A 65 4.39 40.64 -5.51
C SER A 65 5.61 40.84 -6.43
N PRO A 66 5.95 42.06 -6.84
CA PRO A 66 7.11 42.32 -7.69
C PRO A 66 8.47 42.16 -6.98
N VAL A 67 8.48 41.86 -5.67
CA VAL A 67 9.68 41.85 -4.82
C VAL A 67 10.13 40.42 -4.47
N LEU A 68 9.24 39.43 -4.55
CA LEU A 68 9.52 38.07 -4.11
C LEU A 68 9.88 37.17 -5.30
N ASP A 69 10.99 36.44 -5.17
CA ASP A 69 11.39 35.39 -6.10
C ASP A 69 10.96 34.01 -5.57
N VAL A 70 10.34 33.21 -6.45
CA VAL A 70 9.81 31.87 -6.18
C VAL A 70 10.89 30.93 -5.65
N LEU A 71 12.13 31.04 -6.15
CA LEU A 71 13.23 30.15 -5.78
C LEU A 71 13.85 30.49 -4.42
N SER A 72 13.63 31.73 -3.96
CA SER A 72 14.11 32.22 -2.66
C SER A 72 13.10 32.01 -1.52
N ASP A 73 11.87 31.59 -1.84
CA ASP A 73 10.82 31.41 -0.85
C ASP A 73 11.05 30.14 -0.03
N GLY A 74 11.27 30.34 1.28
CA GLY A 74 11.54 29.26 2.22
C GLY A 74 10.36 28.31 2.44
N GLU A 75 9.14 28.75 2.20
CA GLU A 75 7.94 27.91 2.30
C GLU A 75 7.85 26.95 1.10
N ILE A 76 8.12 27.44 -0.11
CA ILE A 76 8.23 26.59 -1.31
C ILE A 76 9.34 25.55 -1.14
N ARG A 77 10.53 25.96 -0.66
CA ARG A 77 11.63 25.01 -0.42
C ARG A 77 11.24 23.94 0.61
N ARG A 78 10.59 24.33 1.71
CA ARG A 78 10.11 23.38 2.73
C ARG A 78 9.09 22.39 2.16
N LEU A 79 8.15 22.87 1.33
CA LEU A 79 7.15 22.03 0.66
C LEU A 79 7.78 21.08 -0.36
N GLN A 80 8.86 21.49 -1.03
CA GLN A 80 9.64 20.62 -1.92
C GLN A 80 10.39 19.53 -1.14
N ASP A 81 10.98 19.86 0.01
CA ASP A 81 11.63 18.86 0.86
C ASP A 81 10.62 17.83 1.37
N GLU A 82 9.42 18.28 1.78
CA GLU A 82 8.32 17.40 2.19
C GLU A 82 7.82 16.51 1.03
N LEU A 83 7.76 17.06 -0.19
CA LEU A 83 7.42 16.30 -1.39
C LEU A 83 8.42 15.17 -1.65
N HIS A 84 9.73 15.46 -1.55
CA HIS A 84 10.78 14.46 -1.73
C HIS A 84 10.72 13.34 -0.68
N LEU A 85 10.39 13.67 0.57
CA LEU A 85 10.19 12.66 1.61
C LEU A 85 9.01 11.73 1.28
N ILE A 86 7.88 12.30 0.82
CA ILE A 86 6.71 11.52 0.42
C ILE A 86 7.02 10.64 -0.80
N GLU A 87 7.72 11.17 -1.80
CA GLU A 87 8.12 10.40 -2.98
C GLU A 87 8.99 9.20 -2.61
N LYS A 88 9.95 9.41 -1.70
CA LYS A 88 10.79 8.33 -1.18
C LYS A 88 9.97 7.28 -0.44
N GLU A 89 9.05 7.70 0.43
CA GLU A 89 8.17 6.78 1.17
C GLU A 89 7.26 5.97 0.24
N MET A 90 6.77 6.59 -0.83
CA MET A 90 6.00 5.90 -1.86
C MET A 90 6.84 4.87 -2.61
N GLU A 91 8.10 5.18 -2.94
CA GLU A 91 9.02 4.25 -3.58
C GLU A 91 9.29 3.04 -2.68
N ASP A 92 9.61 3.28 -1.40
CA ASP A 92 9.82 2.22 -0.40
C ASP A 92 8.59 1.29 -0.24
N LEU A 93 7.37 1.84 -0.36
CA LEU A 93 6.13 1.07 -0.31
C LEU A 93 5.90 0.24 -1.58
N LYS A 94 6.26 0.77 -2.76
CA LYS A 94 6.21 0.00 -4.02
C LYS A 94 7.19 -1.16 -3.97
N ASP A 95 8.41 -0.93 -3.49
CA ASP A 95 9.43 -1.97 -3.36
C ASP A 95 8.97 -3.08 -2.41
N LYS A 96 8.33 -2.71 -1.29
CA LYS A 96 7.70 -3.67 -0.37
C LYS A 96 6.57 -4.46 -1.04
N ALA A 97 5.72 -3.82 -1.83
CA ALA A 97 4.66 -4.51 -2.57
C ALA A 97 5.25 -5.50 -3.59
N GLU A 98 6.29 -5.10 -4.32
CA GLU A 98 6.97 -5.95 -5.29
C GLU A 98 7.63 -7.17 -4.60
N ALA A 99 8.27 -6.97 -3.45
CA ALA A 99 8.84 -8.06 -2.66
C ALA A 99 7.77 -9.07 -2.20
N ILE A 100 6.61 -8.59 -1.72
CA ILE A 100 5.49 -9.46 -1.32
C ILE A 100 4.94 -10.25 -2.51
N CYS A 101 4.87 -9.63 -3.70
CA CYS A 101 4.47 -10.31 -4.92
C CYS A 101 5.47 -11.39 -5.36
N LYS A 102 6.79 -11.13 -5.25
CA LYS A 102 7.84 -12.09 -5.64
C LYS A 102 7.86 -13.34 -4.76
N ILE A 103 7.68 -13.19 -3.44
CA ILE A 103 7.61 -14.32 -2.50
C ILE A 103 6.45 -15.26 -2.85
N LYS A 104 5.35 -14.72 -3.40
CA LYS A 104 4.20 -15.52 -3.82
C LYS A 104 4.51 -16.41 -5.04
N THR A 105 5.30 -15.93 -5.99
CA THR A 105 5.67 -16.69 -7.19
C THR A 105 6.62 -17.86 -6.93
N GLU A 106 7.44 -17.80 -5.87
CA GLU A 106 8.38 -18.89 -5.52
C GLU A 106 7.76 -19.95 -4.59
N GLY A 107 6.61 -19.68 -3.97
CA GLY A 107 5.89 -20.61 -3.11
C GLY A 107 4.78 -21.41 -3.81
N ASP A 108 4.55 -21.14 -5.10
CA ASP A 108 3.55 -21.81 -5.95
C ASP A 108 4.20 -22.82 -6.94
N GLU A 109 5.54 -23.04 -6.88
CA GLU A 109 6.27 -24.15 -7.55
C GLU A 109 6.52 -25.33 -6.61
#